data_AF-A0A423GDA4-F1
#
_entry.id   AF-A0A423GDA4-F1
#
_cell.length_a   1.000
_cell.length_b   1.000
_cell.length_c   1.000
_cell.angle_alpha   90.00
_cell.angle_beta   90.00
_cell.angle_gamma   90.00
#
_symmetry.space_group_name_H-M   'P 1'
#
loop_
_entity.id
_entity.type
_entity.pdbx_description
1 polymer ?
#
loop_
_entity_poly.entity_id
_entity_poly.type
_entity_poly.pdbx_seq_one_letter_code
_entity_poly.pdbx_strand_id
1 'polypeptide(L)'
;MTGFEDFNFPAFNKMAADLRARGYVVENPAEHGVVDGAEWADYMAYDLTRLGLCGQVAVLPGWENSKGARLEVHIARELGMPVVNAHDLLDQLQGDSQSS
;
A
#
# COMPACT_ATOMS: atom_id res chain seq x y z
N MET A 1 -4.47 -6.95 -8.12
CA MET A 1 -5.33 -7.94 -7.41
C MET A 1 -6.17 -8.70 -8.42
N THR A 2 -6.15 -10.03 -8.44
CA THR A 2 -6.97 -10.81 -9.40
C THR A 2 -8.42 -10.88 -8.91
N GLY A 3 -9.40 -10.54 -9.75
CA GLY A 3 -10.83 -10.71 -9.45
C GLY A 3 -11.57 -9.49 -8.87
N PHE A 4 -10.92 -8.32 -8.78
CA PHE A 4 -11.58 -7.05 -8.45
C PHE A 4 -11.73 -6.19 -9.71
N GLU A 5 -12.85 -5.46 -9.83
CA GLU A 5 -13.02 -4.42 -10.85
C GLU A 5 -11.86 -3.42 -10.77
N ASP A 6 -11.33 -3.04 -11.94
CA ASP A 6 -10.15 -2.17 -12.09
C ASP A 6 -8.95 -2.54 -11.22
N PHE A 7 -8.79 -3.84 -10.90
CA PHE A 7 -7.72 -4.36 -10.05
C PHE A 7 -7.66 -3.72 -8.65
N ASN A 8 -8.78 -3.14 -8.19
CA ASN A 8 -8.93 -2.35 -6.95
C ASN A 8 -8.20 -0.98 -6.96
N PHE A 9 -7.77 -0.48 -8.12
CA PHE A 9 -7.06 0.81 -8.23
C PHE A 9 -7.79 2.00 -7.57
N PRO A 10 -9.13 2.16 -7.68
CA PRO A 10 -9.81 3.27 -7.04
C PRO A 10 -9.63 3.32 -5.51
N ALA A 11 -9.65 2.16 -4.84
CA ALA A 11 -9.47 2.10 -3.39
C ALA A 11 -8.03 2.46 -2.99
N PHE A 12 -7.04 1.95 -3.73
CA PHE A 12 -5.64 2.30 -3.54
C PHE A 12 -5.38 3.80 -3.73
N ASN A 13 -5.87 4.36 -4.84
CA ASN A 13 -5.68 5.78 -5.16
C ASN A 13 -6.36 6.69 -4.15
N LYS A 14 -7.57 6.34 -3.70
CA LYS A 14 -8.25 7.09 -2.63
C LYS A 14 -7.46 7.05 -1.33
N MET A 15 -7.04 5.87 -0.86
CA MET A 15 -6.29 5.75 0.39
C MET A 15 -4.94 6.48 0.31
N ALA A 16 -4.26 6.40 -0.83
CA ALA A 16 -3.00 7.12 -1.05
C ALA A 16 -3.20 8.64 -0.98
N ALA A 17 -4.27 9.16 -1.58
CA ALA A 17 -4.62 10.58 -1.48
C ALA A 17 -4.93 11.01 -0.04
N ASP A 18 -5.72 10.21 0.69
CA ASP A 18 -6.08 10.49 2.08
C ASP A 18 -4.83 10.50 3.00
N LEU A 19 -3.94 9.52 2.85
CA LEU A 19 -2.68 9.45 3.61
C LEU A 19 -1.71 10.59 3.23
N ARG A 20 -1.60 10.95 1.96
CA ARG A 20 -0.79 12.11 1.55
C ARG A 20 -1.35 13.43 2.11
N ALA A 21 -2.67 13.58 2.17
CA ALA A 21 -3.32 14.73 2.81
C ALA A 21 -3.03 14.81 4.33
N ARG A 22 -2.61 13.68 4.93
CA ARG A 22 -2.16 13.59 6.32
C ARG A 22 -0.64 13.76 6.51
N GLY A 23 0.11 14.04 5.43
CA GLY A 23 1.55 14.32 5.48
C GLY A 23 2.45 13.10 5.27
N TYR A 24 1.89 11.92 4.99
CA TYR A 24 2.68 10.75 4.63
C TYR A 24 3.24 10.88 3.21
N VAL A 25 4.48 10.41 3.01
CA VAL A 25 5.01 10.08 1.68
C VAL A 25 4.53 8.67 1.35
N VAL A 26 3.71 8.54 0.32
CA VAL A 26 3.03 7.27 -0.01
C VAL A 26 3.50 6.74 -1.34
N GLU A 27 4.01 5.51 -1.29
CA GLU A 27 4.20 4.64 -2.44
C GLU A 27 2.94 3.82 -2.70
N ASN A 28 2.38 3.91 -3.92
CA ASN A 28 1.12 3.25 -4.28
C ASN A 28 1.30 2.41 -5.56
N PRO A 29 1.18 1.07 -5.50
CA PRO A 29 1.36 0.21 -6.66
C PRO A 29 0.33 0.48 -7.78
N ALA A 30 -0.86 0.99 -7.42
CA ALA A 30 -1.90 1.31 -8.41
C ALA A 30 -1.53 2.48 -9.34
N GLU A 31 -0.56 3.33 -8.97
CA GLU A 31 -0.12 4.46 -9.80
C GLU A 31 0.74 4.02 -10.99
N HIS A 32 1.30 2.81 -10.93
CA HIS A 32 2.01 2.24 -12.08
C HIS A 32 1.04 1.86 -13.22
N GLY A 33 -0.22 1.60 -12.89
CA GLY A 33 -1.26 1.25 -13.86
C GLY A 33 -1.04 -0.11 -14.52
N VAL A 34 -1.60 -0.28 -15.72
CA VAL A 34 -1.42 -1.48 -16.54
C VAL A 34 -0.44 -1.16 -17.65
N VAL A 35 0.65 -1.92 -17.72
CA VAL A 35 1.69 -1.83 -18.73
C VAL A 35 1.49 -2.95 -19.76
N ASP A 36 1.48 -2.57 -21.04
CA ASP A 36 1.32 -3.52 -22.15
C ASP A 36 2.48 -4.51 -22.19
N GLY A 37 2.17 -5.80 -22.32
CA GLY A 37 3.14 -6.89 -22.31
C GLY A 37 3.81 -7.19 -20.96
N ALA A 38 3.41 -6.54 -19.86
CA ALA A 38 3.97 -6.82 -18.54
C ALA A 38 3.34 -8.06 -17.90
N GLU A 39 4.19 -8.94 -17.38
CA GLU A 39 3.81 -10.14 -16.64
C GLU A 39 3.75 -9.85 -15.14
N TRP A 40 3.12 -10.76 -14.37
CA TRP A 40 3.03 -10.63 -12.91
C TRP A 40 4.38 -10.42 -12.22
N ALA A 41 5.45 -11.05 -12.75
CA ALA A 41 6.79 -10.90 -12.21
C ALA A 41 7.35 -9.48 -12.38
N ASP A 42 6.98 -8.78 -13.47
CA ASP A 42 7.41 -7.40 -13.73
C ASP A 42 6.78 -6.43 -12.73
N TYR A 43 5.47 -6.59 -12.49
CA TYR A 43 4.77 -5.83 -11.45
C TYR A 43 5.38 -6.09 -10.07
N MET A 44 5.66 -7.35 -9.73
CA MET A 44 6.29 -7.65 -8.45
C MET A 44 7.70 -7.08 -8.32
N ALA A 45 8.53 -7.15 -9.36
CA ALA A 45 9.87 -6.57 -9.32
C ALA A 45 9.81 -5.05 -9.12
N TYR A 46 8.87 -4.38 -9.78
CA TYR A 46 8.59 -2.96 -9.59
C TYR A 46 8.18 -2.66 -8.15
N ASP A 47 7.16 -3.34 -7.63
CA ASP A 47 6.62 -3.10 -6.30
C ASP A 47 7.65 -3.38 -5.19
N LEU A 48 8.41 -4.47 -5.29
CA LEU A 48 9.46 -4.81 -4.32
C LEU A 48 10.63 -3.82 -4.32
N THR A 49 10.95 -3.24 -5.49
CA THR A 49 11.96 -2.17 -5.56
C THR A 49 11.50 -0.94 -4.78
N ARG A 50 10.21 -0.57 -4.90
CA ARG A 50 9.64 0.58 -4.18
C ARG A 50 9.43 0.30 -2.70
N LEU A 51 9.09 -0.93 -2.34
CA LEU A 51 8.99 -1.37 -0.94
C LEU A 51 10.29 -1.07 -0.17
N GLY A 52 11.46 -1.24 -0.83
CA GLY A 52 12.76 -0.91 -0.23
C GLY A 52 12.98 0.58 0.09
N LEU A 53 12.12 1.47 -0.40
CA LEU A 53 12.15 2.91 -0.10
C LEU A 53 11.21 3.29 1.05
N CYS A 54 10.36 2.35 1.50
CA CYS A 54 9.35 2.60 2.51
C CYS A 54 9.85 2.31 3.93
N GLY A 55 9.28 3.01 4.92
CA GLY A 55 9.50 2.72 6.34
C GLY A 55 8.45 1.80 6.97
N GLN A 56 7.28 1.66 6.34
CA GLN A 56 6.15 0.83 6.80
C GLN A 56 5.29 0.40 5.60
N VAL A 57 4.46 -0.63 5.81
CA VAL A 57 3.43 -1.06 4.85
C VAL A 57 2.05 -0.81 5.43
N ALA A 58 1.24 -0.03 4.73
CA ALA A 58 -0.17 0.17 5.03
C ALA A 58 -1.02 -0.76 4.15
N VAL A 59 -1.76 -1.68 4.77
CA VAL A 59 -2.60 -2.64 4.04
C VAL A 59 -4.07 -2.25 4.07
N LEU A 60 -4.79 -2.56 2.98
CA LEU A 60 -6.24 -2.43 2.90
C LEU A 60 -6.93 -3.74 3.32
N PRO A 61 -8.19 -3.71 3.79
CA PRO A 61 -8.93 -4.91 4.16
C PRO A 61 -8.95 -5.96 3.04
N GLY A 62 -8.69 -7.22 3.39
CA GLY A 62 -8.68 -8.34 2.43
C GLY A 62 -7.38 -8.50 1.64
N TRP A 63 -6.31 -7.77 1.99
CA TRP A 63 -4.98 -7.90 1.37
C TRP A 63 -4.44 -9.34 1.38
N GLU A 64 -4.85 -10.16 2.35
CA GLU A 64 -4.45 -11.56 2.51
C GLU A 64 -4.85 -12.42 1.29
N ASN A 65 -5.85 -11.98 0.53
CA ASN A 65 -6.30 -12.66 -0.69
C ASN A 65 -5.45 -12.29 -1.91
N SER A 66 -4.62 -11.24 -1.83
CA SER A 66 -3.74 -10.82 -2.92
C SER A 66 -2.41 -11.57 -2.86
N LYS A 67 -2.07 -12.27 -3.96
CA LYS A 67 -0.78 -12.95 -4.09
C LYS A 67 0.40 -11.98 -3.91
N GLY A 68 0.32 -10.78 -4.49
CA GLY A 68 1.36 -9.76 -4.40
C GLY A 68 1.47 -9.14 -3.01
N ALA A 69 0.34 -8.70 -2.44
CA ALA A 69 0.34 -8.07 -1.12
C ALA A 69 0.84 -9.02 -0.02
N ARG A 70 0.55 -10.32 -0.11
CA ARG A 70 1.13 -11.31 0.79
C ARG A 70 2.65 -11.37 0.73
N LEU A 71 3.23 -11.29 -0.46
CA LEU A 71 4.67 -11.32 -0.65
C LEU A 71 5.32 -10.04 -0.11
N GLU A 72 4.75 -8.88 -0.41
CA GLU A 72 5.20 -7.59 0.13
C GLU A 72 5.16 -7.55 1.66
N VAL A 73 4.05 -7.98 2.27
CA VAL A 73 3.89 -8.04 3.72
C VAL A 73 4.87 -9.02 4.35
N HIS A 74 5.14 -10.16 3.71
CA HIS A 74 6.15 -11.09 4.20
C HIS A 74 7.53 -10.42 4.23
N ILE A 75 7.95 -9.81 3.12
CA ILE A 75 9.25 -9.12 3.04
C ILE A 75 9.33 -7.96 4.03
N ALA A 76 8.28 -7.15 4.15
CA ALA A 76 8.22 -6.05 5.11
C ALA A 76 8.43 -6.55 6.56
N ARG A 77 7.81 -7.68 6.93
CA ARG A 77 8.00 -8.30 8.25
C ARG A 77 9.42 -8.80 8.46
N GLU A 78 10.03 -9.44 7.46
CA GLU A 78 11.43 -9.88 7.53
C GLU A 78 12.41 -8.69 7.66
N LEU A 79 12.06 -7.55 7.06
CA LEU A 79 12.81 -6.29 7.19
C LEU A 79 12.52 -5.53 8.50
N GLY A 80 11.63 -6.03 9.36
CA GLY A 80 11.23 -5.35 10.60
C GLY A 80 10.37 -4.10 10.39
N MET A 81 9.79 -3.93 9.20
CA MET A 81 8.90 -2.82 8.88
C MET A 81 7.52 -3.03 9.54
N PRO A 82 6.92 -1.99 10.14
CA PRO A 82 5.55 -2.07 10.62
C PRO A 82 4.58 -2.39 9.48
N VAL A 83 3.65 -3.31 9.73
CA VAL A 83 2.52 -3.60 8.84
C VAL A 83 1.24 -3.23 9.57
N VAL A 84 0.53 -2.23 9.05
CA VAL A 84 -0.61 -1.58 9.74
C VAL A 84 -1.82 -1.52 8.83
N ASN A 85 -3.02 -1.48 9.41
CA ASN A 85 -4.22 -1.18 8.63
C ASN A 85 -4.16 0.29 8.21
N ALA A 86 -4.35 0.57 6.92
CA ALA A 86 -4.27 1.92 6.39
C ALA A 86 -5.32 2.87 7.01
N HIS A 87 -6.47 2.35 7.42
CA HIS A 87 -7.52 3.15 8.07
C HIS A 87 -7.10 3.63 9.47
N ASP A 88 -6.36 2.81 10.22
CA ASP A 88 -5.89 3.18 11.55
C ASP A 88 -4.97 4.40 11.52
N LEU A 89 -4.20 4.57 10.43
CA LEU A 89 -3.35 5.75 10.20
C LEU A 89 -4.16 7.02 9.94
N LEU A 90 -5.37 6.89 9.37
CA LEU A 90 -6.29 8.01 9.19
C LEU A 90 -6.99 8.40 10.50
N ASP A 91 -7.02 7.54 11.51
CA ASP A 91 -7.66 7.87 12.78
C ASP A 91 -6.67 8.50 13.78
N GLN A 92 -5.40 8.10 13.73
CA GLN A 92 -4.37 8.54 14.70
C GLN A 92 -4.11 10.06 14.72
N LEU A 93 -4.17 10.75 13.58
CA LEU A 93 -3.91 12.20 13.54
C LEU A 93 -5.08 13.09 13.99
N GLN A 94 -6.26 12.52 14.27
CA GLN A 94 -7.35 13.28 14.90
C GLN A 94 -7.16 13.44 16.42
N GLY A 95 -6.32 12.60 17.05
CA GLY A 95 -6.04 12.65 18.49
C GLY A 95 -4.98 13.68 18.90
N ASP A 96 -4.02 13.98 18.03
CA ASP A 96 -2.89 14.88 18.36
C ASP A 96 -3.26 16.38 18.30
N SER A 97 -4.46 16.70 17.81
CA SER A 97 -4.95 18.09 17.70
C SER A 97 -5.72 18.60 18.94
N GLN A 98 -5.82 17.83 20.03
CA GLN A 98 -6.46 18.27 21.29
C GLN A 98 -5.51 18.39 22.49
N SER A 99 -4.19 18.34 22.29
CA SER A 99 -3.21 18.61 23.36
C SER A 99 -2.44 19.89 23.07
N SER A 100 -3.07 21.04 23.33
CA SER A 100 -2.40 22.35 23.53
C SER A 100 -3.32 23.29 24.31
#